data_AF-A0A553GSW5-F1
#
_entry.id   AF-A0A553GSW5-F1
#
_cell.length_a   1.000
_cell.length_b   1.000
_cell.length_c   1.000
_cell.angle_alpha   90.00
_cell.angle_beta   90.00
_cell.angle_gamma   90.00
#
_symmetry.space_group_name_H-M   'P 1'
#
loop_
_entity.id
_entity.type
_entity.pdbx_description
1 polymer ?
#
loop_
_entity_poly.entity_id
_entity_poly.type
_entity_poly.pdbx_seq_one_letter_code
_entity_poly.pdbx_strand_id
1 'polypeptide(L)'
;MLTFQDSEIKDFINTDIPSYQRGTLLEAINANSTEADFYDVIGRQLTGEGSSKTMLLNTGPAISKSSFWDKVKKEVYIFICTSDKKYKTERNLIGKNFKEVATIIATAIAGTFSLGTGVVVGIVTNILISIVKVNQNAWCELQKENQ
;
A
#
# COMPACT_ATOMS: atom_id res chain seq x y z
N MET A 1 -0.29 -11.82 12.84
CA MET A 1 -0.63 -12.04 11.42
C MET A 1 -1.84 -11.18 11.12
N LEU A 2 -1.75 -10.30 10.13
CA LEU A 2 -2.87 -9.45 9.71
C LEU A 2 -3.87 -10.30 8.90
N THR A 3 -5.09 -10.43 9.42
CA THR A 3 -6.19 -11.14 8.76
C THR A 3 -7.44 -10.29 8.91
N PHE A 4 -8.04 -9.88 7.79
CA PHE A 4 -9.21 -9.00 7.77
C PHE A 4 -10.26 -9.57 6.83
N GLN A 5 -11.53 -9.30 7.13
CA GLN A 5 -12.63 -9.73 6.28
C GLN A 5 -12.79 -8.78 5.09
N ASP A 6 -13.09 -9.30 3.90
CA ASP A 6 -13.32 -8.47 2.72
C ASP A 6 -14.44 -7.43 2.95
N SER A 7 -15.45 -7.76 3.76
CA SER A 7 -16.53 -6.81 4.14
C SER A 7 -16.00 -5.63 4.94
N GLU A 8 -15.11 -5.88 5.90
CA GLU A 8 -14.50 -4.84 6.75
C GLU A 8 -13.64 -3.88 5.92
N ILE A 9 -12.88 -4.41 4.96
CA ILE A 9 -12.07 -3.62 4.03
C ILE A 9 -12.97 -2.78 3.12
N LYS A 10 -14.04 -3.37 2.57
CA LYS A 10 -15.01 -2.66 1.72
C LYS A 10 -15.72 -1.53 2.46
N ASP A 11 -16.13 -1.77 3.70
CA ASP A 11 -16.75 -0.75 4.54
C ASP A 11 -15.79 0.44 4.71
N PHE A 12 -14.55 0.18 5.09
CA PHE A 12 -13.52 1.22 5.22
C PHE A 12 -13.27 1.99 3.91
N ILE A 13 -13.19 1.30 2.77
CA ILE A 13 -13.04 1.95 1.46
C ILE A 13 -14.22 2.91 1.19
N ASN A 14 -15.44 2.50 1.52
CA ASN A 14 -16.63 3.30 1.25
C ASN A 14 -16.82 4.46 2.24
N THR A 15 -16.33 4.35 3.47
CA THR A 15 -16.52 5.37 4.51
C THR A 15 -15.36 6.35 4.62
N ASP A 16 -14.12 5.86 4.62
CA ASP A 16 -12.96 6.63 5.09
C ASP A 16 -11.97 6.98 3.96
N ILE A 17 -12.05 6.31 2.81
CA ILE A 17 -11.20 6.65 1.64
C ILE A 17 -11.87 7.74 0.79
N PRO A 18 -11.10 8.71 0.25
CA PRO A 18 -11.63 9.69 -0.69
C PRO A 18 -12.25 9.04 -1.94
N SER A 19 -13.38 9.58 -2.40
CA SER A 19 -14.20 9.00 -3.48
C SER A 19 -13.42 8.68 -4.76
N TYR A 20 -12.43 9.49 -5.11
CA TYR A 20 -11.60 9.32 -6.31
C TYR A 20 -10.65 8.11 -6.27
N GLN A 21 -10.36 7.53 -5.09
CA GLN A 21 -9.53 6.31 -4.96
C GLN A 21 -10.38 5.03 -4.81
N ARG A 22 -11.67 5.17 -4.47
CA ARG A 22 -12.53 4.03 -4.10
C ARG A 22 -12.68 3.01 -5.21
N GLY A 23 -12.93 3.46 -6.44
CA GLY A 23 -13.13 2.58 -7.59
C GLY A 23 -11.97 1.60 -7.77
N THR A 24 -10.75 2.13 -7.83
CA THR A 24 -9.52 1.35 -7.98
C THR A 24 -9.30 0.37 -6.81
N LEU A 25 -9.60 0.76 -5.58
CA LEU A 25 -9.45 -0.12 -4.41
C LEU A 25 -10.53 -1.20 -4.34
N LEU A 26 -11.75 -0.89 -4.77
CA LEU A 26 -12.82 -1.87 -4.90
C LEU A 26 -12.49 -2.91 -5.99
N GLU A 27 -11.83 -2.49 -7.07
CA GLU A 27 -11.28 -3.44 -8.06
C GLU A 27 -10.19 -4.32 -7.42
N ALA A 28 -9.27 -3.74 -6.64
CA ALA A 28 -8.19 -4.47 -5.98
C ALA A 28 -8.70 -5.56 -5.02
N ILE A 29 -9.72 -5.27 -4.20
CA ILE A 29 -10.26 -6.22 -3.21
C ILE A 29 -11.13 -7.31 -3.86
N ASN A 30 -11.83 -6.98 -4.96
CA ASN A 30 -12.68 -7.93 -5.69
C ASN A 30 -11.88 -8.79 -6.68
N ALA A 31 -10.65 -8.40 -7.02
CA ALA A 31 -9.77 -9.22 -7.83
C ALA A 31 -9.40 -10.50 -7.08
N ASN A 32 -9.45 -11.63 -7.78
CA ASN A 32 -8.97 -12.91 -7.26
C ASN A 32 -7.48 -13.11 -7.57
N SER A 33 -6.67 -12.07 -7.41
CA SER A 33 -5.23 -12.12 -7.66
C SER A 33 -4.49 -12.38 -6.35
N THR A 34 -3.45 -13.22 -6.44
CA THR A 34 -2.46 -13.42 -5.38
C THR A 34 -1.07 -12.98 -5.82
N GLU A 35 -0.99 -12.29 -6.97
CA GLU A 35 0.26 -11.80 -7.55
C GLU A 35 0.56 -10.40 -7.00
N ALA A 36 1.75 -10.20 -6.43
CA ALA A 36 2.16 -8.90 -5.90
C ALA A 36 2.19 -7.81 -7.00
N ASP A 37 2.59 -8.18 -8.21
CA ASP A 37 2.69 -7.28 -9.37
C ASP A 37 1.35 -6.62 -9.74
N PHE A 38 0.24 -7.34 -9.56
CA PHE A 38 -1.10 -6.79 -9.76
C PHE A 38 -1.35 -5.59 -8.84
N TYR A 39 -0.97 -5.70 -7.57
CA TYR A 39 -1.12 -4.62 -6.59
C TYR A 39 -0.10 -3.51 -6.79
N ASP A 40 1.09 -3.80 -7.33
CA ASP A 40 2.08 -2.77 -7.71
C ASP A 40 1.56 -1.87 -8.84
N VAL A 41 0.85 -2.42 -9.84
CA VAL A 41 0.21 -1.63 -10.90
C VAL A 41 -0.82 -0.66 -10.32
N ILE A 42 -1.69 -1.15 -9.43
CA ILE A 42 -2.70 -0.33 -8.76
C ILE A 42 -2.04 0.74 -7.88
N GLY A 43 -1.00 0.36 -7.14
CA GLY A 43 -0.21 1.25 -6.31
C GLY A 43 0.38 2.41 -7.09
N ARG A 44 1.02 2.12 -8.22
CA ARG A 44 1.55 3.13 -9.15
C ARG A 44 0.45 4.01 -9.73
N GLN A 45 -0.72 3.46 -10.05
CA GLN A 45 -1.85 4.29 -10.49
C GLN A 45 -2.30 5.28 -9.39
N LEU A 46 -2.39 4.82 -8.13
CA LEU A 46 -2.78 5.66 -6.99
C LEU A 46 -1.74 6.75 -6.66
N THR A 47 -0.46 6.52 -6.96
CA THR A 47 0.60 7.52 -6.82
C THR A 47 0.78 8.43 -8.04
N GLY A 48 0.04 8.19 -9.13
CA GLY A 48 0.21 8.91 -10.39
C GLY A 48 1.42 8.45 -11.22
N GLU A 49 2.05 7.34 -10.85
CA GLU A 49 3.18 6.69 -11.53
C GLU A 49 2.73 5.58 -12.50
N GLY A 50 1.41 5.45 -12.72
CA GLY A 50 0.84 4.51 -13.67
C GLY A 50 1.34 4.80 -15.09
N SER A 51 1.88 3.78 -15.75
CA SER A 51 2.32 3.92 -17.14
C SER A 51 1.10 4.06 -18.04
N SER A 52 0.90 5.21 -18.68
CA SER A 52 0.02 5.27 -19.84
C SER A 52 0.62 4.36 -20.91
N LYS A 53 -0.19 3.49 -21.51
CA LYS A 53 0.19 2.61 -22.65
C LYS A 53 0.68 3.39 -23.90
N THR A 54 0.91 4.71 -23.81
CA THR A 54 1.23 5.60 -24.93
C THR A 54 2.70 6.02 -25.04
N MET A 55 3.61 5.64 -24.13
CA MET A 55 5.03 5.94 -24.31
C MET A 55 5.75 4.78 -24.99
N LEU A 56 5.67 4.76 -26.33
CA LEU A 56 6.10 3.65 -27.18
C LEU A 56 7.62 3.42 -27.24
N LEU A 57 8.49 4.25 -26.68
CA LEU A 57 9.93 4.07 -26.78
C LEU A 57 10.66 4.75 -25.61
N ASN A 58 11.26 3.95 -24.72
CA ASN A 58 12.24 4.44 -23.75
C ASN A 58 13.64 4.31 -24.37
N THR A 59 14.02 5.27 -25.22
CA THR A 59 15.31 5.27 -25.96
C THR A 59 16.46 5.94 -25.20
N GLY A 60 16.27 6.27 -23.92
CA GLY A 60 17.31 6.78 -23.03
C GLY A 60 17.60 5.84 -21.87
N PRO A 61 18.75 5.95 -21.18
CA PRO A 61 18.96 5.26 -19.92
C PRO A 61 17.81 5.63 -18.98
N ALA A 62 17.18 4.62 -18.37
CA ALA A 62 16.17 4.85 -17.36
C ALA A 62 16.82 5.64 -16.23
N ILE A 63 16.61 6.96 -16.22
CA ILE A 63 16.95 7.78 -15.06
C ILE A 63 16.00 7.28 -13.97
N SER A 64 16.48 6.39 -13.12
CA SER A 64 15.71 5.79 -12.03
C SER A 64 15.42 6.87 -10.98
N LYS A 65 14.48 7.76 -11.27
CA LYS A 65 13.85 8.54 -10.21
C LYS A 65 13.24 7.52 -9.26
N SER A 66 13.68 7.56 -8.01
CA SER A 66 13.14 6.71 -6.94
C SER A 66 11.62 6.82 -6.94
N SER A 67 10.91 5.72 -7.21
CA SER A 67 9.46 5.70 -7.27
C SER A 67 8.85 6.06 -5.91
N PHE A 68 7.81 6.89 -5.90
CA PHE A 68 7.12 7.23 -4.66
C PHE A 68 6.38 6.01 -4.11
N TRP A 69 5.76 5.21 -4.97
CA TRP A 69 5.20 3.90 -4.65
C TRP A 69 6.21 3.00 -3.95
N ASP A 70 7.42 2.84 -4.52
CA ASP A 70 8.44 1.96 -3.92
C ASP A 70 8.89 2.48 -2.54
N LYS A 71 8.96 3.81 -2.36
CA LYS A 71 9.24 4.40 -1.04
C LYS A 71 8.14 4.12 -0.02
N VAL A 72 6.87 4.27 -0.39
CA VAL A 72 5.75 3.96 0.52
C VAL A 72 5.72 2.47 0.84
N LYS A 73 5.91 1.60 -0.16
CA LYS A 73 6.01 0.15 0.02
C LYS A 73 7.13 -0.23 0.98
N LYS A 74 8.29 0.41 0.85
CA LYS A 74 9.42 0.26 1.78
C LYS A 74 9.06 0.68 3.20
N GLU A 75 8.37 1.79 3.39
CA GLU A 75 7.94 2.22 4.73
C GLU A 75 6.92 1.25 5.35
N VAL A 76 5.96 0.75 4.57
CA VAL A 76 5.03 -0.29 5.03
C VAL A 76 5.78 -1.58 5.37
N TYR A 77 6.78 -1.97 4.59
CA TYR A 77 7.64 -3.11 4.89
C TYR A 77 8.38 -2.93 6.22
N ILE A 78 9.02 -1.77 6.44
CA ILE A 78 9.69 -1.47 7.72
C ILE A 78 8.68 -1.53 8.86
N PHE A 79 7.47 -1.01 8.66
CA PHE A 79 6.40 -1.04 9.64
C PHE A 79 5.96 -2.47 9.98
N ILE A 80 5.58 -3.28 8.98
CA ILE A 80 4.88 -4.56 9.18
C ILE A 80 5.84 -5.76 9.32
N CYS A 81 6.91 -5.77 8.54
CA CYS A 81 7.77 -6.95 8.37
C CYS A 81 9.04 -6.92 9.23
N THR A 82 9.36 -5.77 9.84
CA THR A 82 10.59 -5.60 10.61
C THR A 82 10.28 -5.21 12.06
N SER A 83 11.32 -5.28 12.91
CA SER A 83 11.27 -4.79 14.29
C SER A 83 11.94 -3.42 14.47
N ASP A 84 12.06 -2.62 13.39
CA ASP A 84 12.75 -1.33 13.41
C ASP A 84 12.14 -0.38 14.46
N LYS A 85 12.98 0.26 15.27
CA LYS A 85 12.53 1.13 16.38
C LYS A 85 11.69 2.32 15.90
N LYS A 86 11.84 2.75 14.64
CA LYS A 86 11.11 3.87 14.02
C LYS A 86 9.60 3.79 14.24
N TYR A 87 9.02 2.60 14.11
CA TYR A 87 7.56 2.39 14.20
C TYR A 87 7.14 1.63 15.45
N LYS A 88 8.00 1.56 16.48
CA LYS A 88 7.70 0.80 17.70
C LYS A 88 6.44 1.31 18.41
N THR A 89 6.29 2.63 18.50
CA THR A 89 5.15 3.26 19.21
C THR A 89 3.85 2.98 18.47
N GLU A 90 3.83 3.23 17.15
CA GLU A 90 2.68 3.06 16.28
C GLU A 90 2.26 1.58 16.20
N ARG A 91 3.22 0.65 16.15
CA ARG A 91 2.92 -0.79 16.23
C ARG A 91 2.28 -1.20 17.54
N ASN A 92 2.67 -0.58 18.66
CA ASN A 92 2.03 -0.86 19.95
C ASN A 92 0.62 -0.29 20.04
N LEU A 93 0.30 0.72 19.22
CA LEU A 93 -1.03 1.33 19.14
C LEU A 93 -1.93 0.66 18.10
N ILE A 94 -1.39 -0.24 17.27
CA ILE A 94 -2.17 -0.93 16.25
C ILE A 94 -3.28 -1.73 16.93
N GLY A 95 -4.50 -1.41 16.53
CA GLY A 95 -5.69 -2.12 16.98
C GLY A 95 -5.93 -3.40 16.20
N LYS A 96 -7.12 -3.99 16.37
CA LYS A 96 -7.45 -5.30 15.79
C LYS A 96 -8.24 -5.21 14.48
N ASN A 97 -8.86 -4.08 14.21
CA ASN A 97 -9.66 -3.88 13.00
C ASN A 97 -8.84 -3.21 11.88
N PHE A 98 -9.26 -3.43 10.63
CA PHE A 98 -8.62 -2.92 9.43
C PHE A 98 -8.52 -1.39 9.44
N LYS A 99 -9.58 -0.72 9.89
CA LYS A 99 -9.66 0.74 9.94
C LYS A 99 -8.55 1.33 10.81
N GLU A 100 -8.38 0.83 12.02
CA GLU A 100 -7.32 1.26 12.95
C GLU A 100 -5.95 1.02 12.34
N VAL A 101 -5.71 -0.17 11.79
CA VAL A 101 -4.43 -0.54 11.17
C VAL A 101 -4.10 0.36 9.98
N ALA A 102 -5.02 0.50 9.03
CA ALA A 102 -4.86 1.33 7.85
C ALA A 102 -4.63 2.80 8.21
N THR A 103 -5.38 3.32 9.18
CA THR A 103 -5.27 4.72 9.62
C THR A 103 -3.93 4.98 10.30
N ILE A 104 -3.52 4.13 11.24
CA ILE A 104 -2.26 4.30 11.97
C ILE A 104 -1.06 4.25 11.01
N ILE A 105 -1.04 3.27 10.10
CA ILE A 105 0.04 3.14 9.11
C ILE A 105 0.03 4.34 8.16
N ALA A 106 -1.15 4.74 7.65
CA ALA A 106 -1.27 5.89 6.76
C ALA A 106 -0.80 7.18 7.43
N THR A 107 -1.15 7.42 8.69
CA THR A 107 -0.69 8.59 9.45
C THR A 107 0.81 8.57 9.67
N ALA A 108 1.38 7.44 10.07
CA ALA A 108 2.82 7.29 10.31
C ALA A 108 3.64 7.54 9.03
N ILE A 109 3.16 7.04 7.89
CA ILE A 109 3.81 7.21 6.60
C ILE A 109 3.60 8.63 6.07
N ALA A 110 2.40 9.19 6.19
CA ALA A 110 2.11 10.57 5.80
C ALA A 110 3.04 11.57 6.51
N GLY A 111 3.31 11.36 7.81
CA GLY A 111 4.28 12.14 8.58
C GLY A 111 5.73 12.00 8.08
N THR A 112 6.10 10.86 7.49
CA THR A 112 7.44 10.65 6.92
C THR A 112 7.65 11.46 5.64
N PHE A 113 6.59 11.68 4.85
CA PHE A 113 6.65 12.37 3.55
C PHE A 113 6.09 13.79 3.57
N SER A 114 5.65 14.31 4.73
CA SER A 114 4.96 15.61 4.86
C SER A 114 3.74 15.74 3.94
N LEU A 115 3.01 14.65 3.74
CA LEU A 115 1.80 14.61 2.92
C LEU A 115 0.54 14.57 3.78
N GLY A 116 -0.60 14.98 3.22
CA GLY A 116 -1.89 14.78 3.87
C GLY A 116 -2.27 13.30 3.92
N THR A 117 -2.76 12.82 5.07
CA THR A 117 -3.17 11.42 5.29
C THR A 117 -4.15 10.92 4.23
N GLY A 118 -5.06 11.79 3.76
CA GLY A 118 -6.04 11.45 2.73
C GLY A 118 -5.44 11.04 1.38
N VAL A 119 -4.22 11.47 1.06
CA VAL A 119 -3.52 11.04 -0.16
C VAL A 119 -2.93 9.65 0.02
N VAL A 120 -2.35 9.39 1.20
CA VAL A 120 -1.59 8.17 1.52
C VAL A 120 -2.50 7.00 1.89
N VAL A 121 -3.68 7.27 2.45
CA VAL A 121 -4.55 6.22 3.00
C VAL A 121 -5.00 5.19 1.96
N GLY A 122 -5.32 5.61 0.73
CA GLY A 122 -5.65 4.66 -0.35
C GLY A 122 -4.44 3.82 -0.79
N ILE A 123 -3.26 4.42 -0.85
CA ILE A 123 -2.01 3.72 -1.21
C ILE A 123 -1.72 2.63 -0.16
N VAL A 124 -1.81 2.98 1.13
CA VAL A 124 -1.63 2.03 2.23
C VAL A 124 -2.72 0.95 2.22
N THR A 125 -3.97 1.32 1.92
CA THR A 125 -5.07 0.37 1.80
C THR A 125 -4.78 -0.68 0.73
N ASN A 126 -4.29 -0.27 -0.44
CA ASN A 126 -3.89 -1.20 -1.51
C ASN A 126 -2.78 -2.16 -1.04
N ILE A 127 -1.77 -1.66 -0.32
CA ILE A 127 -0.70 -2.50 0.23
C ILE A 127 -1.25 -3.49 1.26
N LEU A 128 -2.16 -3.06 2.14
CA LEU A 128 -2.78 -3.95 3.12
C LEU A 128 -3.66 -5.01 2.46
N ILE A 129 -4.40 -4.66 1.40
CA ILE A 129 -5.13 -5.65 0.58
C ILE A 129 -4.15 -6.68 0.01
N SER A 130 -3.04 -6.23 -0.57
CA SER A 130 -1.99 -7.11 -1.08
C SER A 130 -1.46 -8.06 0.01
N ILE A 131 -1.17 -7.54 1.21
CA ILE A 131 -0.70 -8.34 2.34
C ILE A 131 -1.73 -9.42 2.75
N VAL A 132 -3.02 -9.08 2.75
CA VAL A 132 -4.09 -10.02 3.09
C VAL A 132 -4.22 -11.10 2.01
N LYS A 133 -4.21 -10.73 0.73
CA LYS A 133 -4.43 -11.64 -0.41
C LYS A 133 -3.22 -12.53 -0.71
N VAL A 134 -2.00 -11.99 -0.57
CA VAL A 134 -0.73 -12.71 -0.81
C VAL A 134 -0.28 -13.50 0.43
N ASN A 135 -0.80 -13.17 1.63
CA ASN A 135 -0.31 -13.54 2.96
C ASN A 135 0.88 -12.67 3.43
N GLN A 136 0.82 -12.22 4.70
CA GLN A 136 1.84 -11.35 5.30
C GLN A 136 3.26 -11.91 5.20
N ASN A 137 3.48 -13.19 5.50
CA ASN A 137 4.83 -13.76 5.50
C ASN A 137 5.40 -13.82 4.08
N ALA A 138 4.59 -14.28 3.11
CA ALA A 138 4.99 -14.33 1.71
C ALA A 138 5.26 -12.92 1.16
N TRP A 139 4.39 -11.96 1.46
CA TRP A 139 4.57 -10.57 1.06
C TRP A 139 5.88 -9.98 1.62
N CYS A 140 6.19 -10.24 2.89
CA CYS A 140 7.43 -9.77 3.51
C CYS A 140 8.69 -10.36 2.85
N GLU A 141 8.68 -11.65 2.48
CA GLU A 141 9.82 -12.24 1.75
C GLU A 141 9.98 -11.63 0.36
N LEU A 142 8.89 -11.44 -0.39
CA LEU A 142 8.93 -10.78 -1.70
C LEU A 142 9.48 -9.35 -1.62
N GLN A 143 9.22 -8.62 -0.54
CA GLN A 143 9.77 -7.28 -0.38
C GLN A 143 11.26 -7.26 -0.02
N LYS A 144 11.82 -8.33 0.56
CA LYS A 144 13.27 -8.41 0.81
C LYS A 144 14.07 -8.53 -0.48
N GLU A 145 13.56 -9.30 -1.44
CA GLU A 145 14.22 -9.55 -2.72
C GLU A 145 14.23 -8.31 -3.64
N ASN A 146 13.31 -7.37 -3.41
CA ASN A 146 13.15 -6.14 -4.19
C ASN A 146 13.89 -4.92 -3.58
N GLN A 147 14.73 -5.11 -2.57
CA GLN A 147 15.58 -4.06 -1.96
C GLN A 147 17.02 -4.11 -2.47
#